data_AF-A0A3C0B6Z7-F1
#
_entry.id   AF-A0A3C0B6Z7-F1
#
_cell.length_a   1.000
_cell.length_b   1.000
_cell.length_c   1.000
_cell.angle_alpha   90.00
_cell.angle_beta   90.00
_cell.angle_gamma   90.00
#
_symmetry.space_group_name_H-M   'P 1'
#
loop_
_entity.id
_entity.type
_entity.pdbx_description
1 polymer ?
#
loop_
_entity_poly.entity_id
_entity_poly.type
_entity_poly.pdbx_seq_one_letter_code
_entity_poly.pdbx_strand_id
1 'polypeptide(L)'
;MKNQAFSPRKYLKEKGRLLTIDKCLIADNFKNNGLTICLIVRAQPGGKFTFASILVDRLCLGVKSCMANCNFTALQIEELIEKSERYGKMNEVDPVYFHNLVYAAIDYASELGFKTPDDFYLAEYVLDPEYIDDGIDDIEMGRNGKPYYIQGPYDDVNRIISTLNRSVGPDGYKFIREF
;
A
#
# COMPACT_ATOMS: atom_id res chain seq x y z
N MET A 1 35.81 19.55 -1.81
CA MET A 1 34.42 19.26 -1.37
C MET A 1 34.10 17.84 -1.81
N LYS A 2 33.76 16.92 -0.90
CA LYS A 2 33.35 15.55 -1.29
C LYS A 2 31.96 15.64 -1.92
N ASN A 3 31.86 15.37 -3.21
CA ASN A 3 30.57 15.29 -3.90
C ASN A 3 29.82 14.09 -3.32
N GLN A 4 28.78 14.34 -2.51
CA GLN A 4 28.03 13.25 -1.89
C GLN A 4 27.20 12.58 -2.99
N ALA A 5 27.40 11.27 -3.18
CA ALA A 5 26.65 10.52 -4.19
C ALA A 5 25.14 10.63 -3.91
N PHE A 6 24.35 10.80 -4.97
CA PHE A 6 22.90 10.88 -4.87
C PHE A 6 22.34 9.62 -4.20
N SER A 7 21.44 9.81 -3.22
CA SER A 7 20.79 8.72 -2.50
C SER A 7 19.27 8.86 -2.62
N PRO A 8 18.59 7.93 -3.32
CA PRO A 8 17.13 7.95 -3.42
C PRO A 8 16.45 7.98 -2.05
N ARG A 9 16.91 7.15 -1.10
CA ARG A 9 16.36 7.11 0.26
C ARG A 9 16.46 8.44 0.98
N LYS A 10 17.61 9.14 0.86
CA LYS A 10 17.78 10.47 1.46
C LYS A 10 16.85 11.49 0.79
N TYR A 11 16.75 11.46 -0.54
CA TYR A 11 15.86 12.35 -1.28
C TYR A 11 14.40 12.17 -0.88
N LEU A 12 13.90 10.93 -0.80
CA LEU A 12 12.53 10.64 -0.35
C LEU A 12 12.27 11.25 1.02
N LYS A 13 13.15 10.99 2.00
CA LYS A 13 13.02 11.53 3.37
C LYS A 13 12.93 13.05 3.43
N GLU A 14 13.75 13.74 2.64
CA GLU A 14 13.88 15.19 2.70
C GLU A 14 12.86 15.92 1.82
N LYS A 15 12.35 15.27 0.76
CA LYS A 15 11.59 15.94 -0.31
C LYS A 15 10.27 15.27 -0.66
N GLY A 16 10.11 13.97 -0.45
CA GLY A 16 9.00 13.18 -1.00
C GLY A 16 7.62 13.85 -0.82
N ARG A 17 7.23 14.12 0.42
CA ARG A 17 5.92 14.71 0.79
C ARG A 17 5.77 16.16 0.36
N LEU A 18 6.88 16.87 0.17
CA LEU A 18 6.88 18.28 -0.25
C LEU A 18 6.63 18.46 -1.76
N LEU A 19 6.70 17.39 -2.53
CA LEU A 19 6.45 17.41 -3.97
C LEU A 19 4.94 17.42 -4.26
N THR A 20 4.51 18.09 -5.31
CA THR A 20 3.10 18.08 -5.73
C THR A 20 2.68 16.66 -6.16
N ILE A 21 1.51 16.20 -5.69
CA ILE A 21 0.91 14.95 -6.18
C ILE A 21 0.54 15.14 -7.65
N ASP A 22 1.05 14.24 -8.48
CA ASP A 22 0.73 14.15 -9.90
C ASP A 22 -0.46 13.19 -10.11
N LYS A 23 -0.38 12.00 -9.50
CA LYS A 23 -1.41 10.96 -9.60
C LYS A 23 -1.55 10.15 -8.32
N CYS A 24 -2.79 9.79 -8.00
CA CYS A 24 -3.11 8.71 -7.08
C CYS A 24 -3.90 7.66 -7.87
N LEU A 25 -3.35 6.45 -7.99
CA LEU A 25 -3.91 5.39 -8.80
C LEU A 25 -4.14 4.14 -7.97
N ILE A 26 -5.25 3.46 -8.22
CA ILE A 26 -5.60 2.21 -7.57
C ILE A 26 -6.00 1.18 -8.62
N ALA A 27 -5.36 0.00 -8.57
CA ALA A 27 -5.86 -1.22 -9.19
C ALA A 27 -6.51 -2.08 -8.10
N ASP A 28 -7.84 -2.11 -8.10
CA ASP A 28 -8.63 -2.74 -7.05
C ASP A 28 -9.30 -4.02 -7.57
N ASN A 29 -8.83 -5.17 -7.09
CA ASN A 29 -9.46 -6.46 -7.34
C ASN A 29 -9.85 -7.16 -6.03
N PHE A 30 -10.05 -6.38 -4.96
CA PHE A 30 -10.24 -6.93 -3.61
C PHE A 30 -11.45 -7.87 -3.51
N LYS A 31 -12.51 -7.65 -4.30
CA LYS A 31 -13.68 -8.53 -4.32
C LYS A 31 -13.37 -9.95 -4.81
N ASN A 32 -12.33 -10.10 -5.64
CA ASN A 32 -11.96 -11.38 -6.25
C ASN A 32 -10.80 -12.04 -5.50
N ASN A 33 -9.72 -11.31 -5.22
CA ASN A 33 -8.50 -11.87 -4.61
C ASN A 33 -8.02 -11.13 -3.35
N GLY A 34 -8.77 -10.15 -2.86
CA GLY A 34 -8.44 -9.36 -1.67
C GLY A 34 -7.31 -8.34 -1.86
N LEU A 35 -6.68 -8.30 -3.02
CA LEU A 35 -5.50 -7.47 -3.26
C LEU A 35 -5.84 -6.18 -4.01
N THR A 36 -5.17 -5.11 -3.60
CA THR A 36 -5.26 -3.79 -4.18
C THR A 36 -3.86 -3.20 -4.30
N ILE A 37 -3.48 -2.71 -5.48
CA ILE A 37 -2.27 -1.89 -5.64
C ILE A 37 -2.65 -0.43 -5.54
N CYS A 38 -1.98 0.29 -4.64
CA CYS A 38 -2.06 1.73 -4.51
C CYS A 38 -0.74 2.34 -5.00
N LEU A 39 -0.78 3.17 -6.04
CA LEU A 39 0.36 3.88 -6.60
C LEU A 39 0.14 5.39 -6.48
N ILE A 40 0.98 6.07 -5.68
CA ILE A 40 1.04 7.53 -5.62
C ILE A 40 2.28 7.99 -6.39
N VAL A 41 2.11 9.00 -7.23
CA VAL A 41 3.16 9.64 -8.02
C VAL A 41 3.19 11.13 -7.70
N ARG A 42 4.38 11.66 -7.46
CA ARG A 42 4.62 13.08 -7.20
C ARG A 42 5.61 13.66 -8.20
N ALA A 43 5.30 14.85 -8.72
CA ALA A 43 6.11 15.54 -9.70
C ALA A 43 7.35 16.17 -9.05
N GLN A 44 8.53 15.91 -9.63
CA GLN A 44 9.78 16.58 -9.28
C GLN A 44 10.05 17.77 -10.21
N PRO A 45 10.78 18.79 -9.74
CA PRO A 45 11.36 19.79 -10.62
C PRO A 45 12.18 19.13 -11.75
N GLY A 46 12.01 19.58 -12.99
CA GLY A 46 12.73 19.05 -14.15
C GLY A 46 12.07 17.86 -14.85
N GLY A 47 10.79 17.58 -14.58
CA GLY A 47 9.99 16.60 -15.34
C GLY A 47 10.29 15.14 -15.00
N LYS A 48 10.76 14.89 -13.78
CA LYS A 48 10.93 13.54 -13.21
C LYS A 48 9.89 13.28 -12.14
N PHE A 49 9.81 12.04 -11.66
CA PHE A 49 8.81 11.63 -10.70
C PHE A 49 9.40 10.87 -9.50
N THR A 50 8.75 11.06 -8.37
CA THR A 50 8.84 10.24 -7.17
C THR A 50 7.58 9.40 -7.07
N PHE A 51 7.66 8.15 -6.62
CA PHE A 51 6.47 7.35 -6.40
C PHE A 51 6.58 6.47 -5.16
N ALA A 52 5.43 6.01 -4.67
CA ALA A 52 5.31 4.85 -3.80
C ALA A 52 4.22 3.91 -4.35
N SER A 53 4.55 2.63 -4.49
CA SER A 53 3.66 1.54 -4.85
C SER A 53 3.48 0.64 -3.63
N ILE A 54 2.23 0.41 -3.24
CA ILE A 54 1.86 -0.25 -1.98
C ILE A 54 0.88 -1.36 -2.34
N LEU A 55 1.24 -2.61 -2.02
CA LEU A 55 0.33 -3.74 -2.14
C LEU A 55 -0.44 -3.89 -0.82
N VAL A 56 -1.75 -3.79 -0.92
CA VAL A 56 -2.69 -3.90 0.19
C VAL A 56 -3.49 -5.19 0.05
N ASP A 57 -3.56 -5.97 1.12
CA ASP A 57 -4.55 -7.02 1.35
C ASP A 57 -5.67 -6.44 2.21
N ARG A 58 -6.79 -6.13 1.56
CA ARG A 58 -7.95 -5.54 2.19
C ARG A 58 -8.79 -6.54 2.97
N LEU A 59 -8.54 -7.84 2.82
CA LEU A 59 -9.32 -8.87 3.48
C LEU A 59 -8.73 -9.28 4.84
N CYS A 60 -7.42 -9.14 5.04
CA CYS A 60 -6.80 -9.57 6.28
C CYS A 60 -5.51 -8.81 6.65
N LEU A 61 -4.49 -8.86 5.80
CA LEU A 61 -3.11 -8.57 6.23
C LEU A 61 -2.73 -7.08 6.17
N GLY A 62 -3.59 -6.22 5.60
CA GLY A 62 -3.28 -4.81 5.37
C GLY A 62 -2.14 -4.64 4.36
N VAL A 63 -1.23 -3.71 4.61
CA VAL A 63 -0.07 -3.50 3.74
C VAL A 63 0.85 -4.73 3.74
N LYS A 64 1.00 -5.39 2.58
CA LYS A 64 1.85 -6.59 2.41
C LYS A 64 3.27 -6.25 1.98
N SER A 65 3.44 -5.26 1.10
CA SER A 65 4.76 -4.85 0.61
C SER A 65 4.72 -3.45 0.02
N CYS A 66 5.88 -2.79 -0.02
CA CYS A 66 6.01 -1.42 -0.50
C CYS A 66 7.28 -1.21 -1.33
N MET A 67 7.17 -0.36 -2.34
CA MET A 67 8.31 0.13 -3.10
C MET A 67 8.18 1.64 -3.31
N ALA A 68 9.19 2.40 -2.87
CA ALA A 68 9.26 3.83 -3.12
C ALA A 68 10.61 4.21 -3.73
N ASN A 69 10.58 5.10 -4.72
CA ASN A 69 11.78 5.56 -5.43
C ASN A 69 11.56 6.92 -6.10
N CYS A 70 12.62 7.49 -6.65
CA CYS A 70 12.65 8.85 -7.20
C CYS A 70 13.47 8.92 -8.50
N ASN A 71 13.35 10.04 -9.22
CA ASN A 71 14.01 10.34 -10.50
C ASN A 71 13.49 9.49 -11.68
N PHE A 72 12.25 9.03 -11.61
CA PHE A 72 11.62 8.25 -12.68
C PHE A 72 11.23 9.16 -13.84
N THR A 73 11.38 8.67 -15.07
CA THR A 73 10.86 9.33 -16.27
C THR A 73 9.36 9.06 -16.42
N ALA A 74 8.67 9.83 -17.27
CA ALA A 74 7.27 9.54 -17.62
C ALA A 74 7.09 8.10 -18.14
N LEU A 75 7.96 7.65 -19.06
CA LEU A 75 7.94 6.28 -19.58
C LEU A 75 8.10 5.22 -18.47
N GLN A 76 8.99 5.45 -17.49
CA GLN A 76 9.17 4.51 -16.38
C GLN A 76 7.96 4.49 -15.42
N ILE A 77 7.23 5.60 -15.30
CA ILE A 77 5.96 5.64 -14.56
C ILE A 77 4.88 4.89 -15.34
N GLU A 78 4.78 5.08 -16.65
CA GLU A 78 3.84 4.35 -17.52
C GLU A 78 4.08 2.83 -17.43
N GLU A 79 5.34 2.38 -17.55
CA GLU A 79 5.70 0.96 -17.37
C GLU A 79 5.33 0.41 -15.98
N LEU A 80 5.40 1.24 -14.93
CA LEU A 80 5.01 0.86 -13.57
C LEU A 80 3.48 0.71 -13.45
N ILE A 81 2.73 1.60 -14.10
CA ILE A 81 1.26 1.54 -14.18
C ILE A 81 0.84 0.26 -14.90
N GLU A 82 1.38 0.00 -16.09
CA GLU A 82 1.10 -1.21 -16.89
C GLU A 82 1.39 -2.50 -16.11
N LYS A 83 2.53 -2.57 -15.41
CA LYS A 83 2.88 -3.74 -14.57
C LYS A 83 1.90 -3.92 -13.41
N SER A 84 1.33 -2.83 -12.89
CA SER A 84 0.36 -2.86 -11.79
C SER A 84 -1.00 -3.37 -12.24
N GLU A 85 -1.31 -3.32 -13.54
CA GLU A 85 -2.61 -3.76 -14.07
C GLU A 85 -2.87 -5.27 -13.93
N ARG A 86 -1.84 -6.06 -13.61
CA ARG A 86 -2.00 -7.47 -13.21
C ARG A 86 -2.90 -7.65 -11.98
N TYR A 87 -3.10 -6.58 -11.19
CA TYR A 87 -3.99 -6.54 -10.04
C TYR A 87 -5.36 -5.95 -10.36
N GLY A 88 -5.67 -5.69 -11.62
CA GLY A 88 -6.91 -5.04 -12.07
C GLY A 88 -6.63 -3.74 -12.81
N LYS A 89 -7.66 -3.16 -13.43
CA LYS A 89 -7.53 -1.89 -14.14
C LYS A 89 -7.08 -0.79 -13.17
N MET A 90 -6.04 -0.04 -13.54
CA MET A 90 -5.60 1.14 -12.80
C MET A 90 -6.59 2.29 -13.01
N ASN A 91 -7.14 2.82 -11.93
CA ASN A 91 -8.05 3.97 -11.95
C ASN A 91 -7.47 5.10 -11.12
N GLU A 92 -7.57 6.32 -11.63
CA GLU A 92 -7.21 7.52 -10.89
C GLU A 92 -8.29 7.84 -9.86
N VAL A 93 -7.85 8.16 -8.64
CA VAL A 93 -8.68 8.51 -7.50
C VAL A 93 -8.19 9.82 -6.90
N ASP A 94 -9.01 10.46 -6.09
CA ASP A 94 -8.56 11.64 -5.35
C ASP A 94 -7.56 11.25 -4.23
N PRO A 95 -6.68 12.18 -3.80
CA PRO A 95 -5.73 11.90 -2.73
C PRO A 95 -6.35 11.50 -1.40
N VAL A 96 -7.54 12.00 -1.04
CA VAL A 96 -8.19 11.69 0.25
C VAL A 96 -8.55 10.21 0.29
N TYR A 97 -9.30 9.71 -0.70
CA TYR A 97 -9.65 8.30 -0.80
C TYR A 97 -8.41 7.40 -0.85
N PHE A 98 -7.36 7.81 -1.57
CA PHE A 98 -6.10 7.07 -1.63
C PHE A 98 -5.47 6.90 -0.24
N HIS A 99 -5.36 7.98 0.53
CA HIS A 99 -4.74 7.93 1.85
C HIS A 99 -5.65 7.19 2.83
N ASN A 100 -6.95 7.46 2.85
CA ASN A 100 -7.92 6.71 3.66
C ASN A 100 -7.80 5.20 3.42
N LEU A 101 -7.72 4.74 2.17
CA LEU A 101 -7.57 3.32 1.87
C LEU A 101 -6.27 2.72 2.45
N VAL A 102 -5.13 3.40 2.24
CA VAL A 102 -3.83 2.89 2.71
C VAL A 102 -3.79 2.86 4.24
N TYR A 103 -4.26 3.91 4.90
CA TYR A 103 -4.23 4.00 6.36
C TYR A 103 -5.29 3.12 7.04
N ALA A 104 -6.50 2.99 6.46
CA ALA A 104 -7.49 2.00 6.93
C ALA A 104 -6.94 0.58 6.88
N ALA A 105 -6.16 0.25 5.86
CA ALA A 105 -5.51 -1.05 5.77
C ALA A 105 -4.43 -1.28 6.83
N ILE A 106 -3.71 -0.23 7.20
CA ILE A 106 -2.71 -0.27 8.28
C ILE A 106 -3.41 -0.47 9.63
N ASP A 107 -4.44 0.33 9.90
CA ASP A 107 -5.18 0.30 11.16
C ASP A 107 -5.89 -1.04 11.34
N TYR A 108 -6.61 -1.52 10.32
CA TYR A 108 -7.26 -2.83 10.33
C TYR A 108 -6.28 -3.98 10.61
N ALA A 109 -5.12 -3.99 9.95
CA ALA A 109 -4.12 -5.03 10.18
C ALA A 109 -3.50 -4.93 11.58
N SER A 110 -3.31 -3.72 12.10
CA SER A 110 -2.83 -3.46 13.46
C SER A 110 -3.79 -4.03 14.51
N GLU A 111 -5.09 -3.84 14.36
CA GLU A 111 -6.12 -4.42 15.23
C GLU A 111 -6.09 -5.96 15.23
N LEU A 112 -5.74 -6.57 14.10
CA LEU A 112 -5.55 -8.01 13.97
C LEU A 112 -4.20 -8.51 14.52
N GLY A 113 -3.33 -7.61 14.97
CA GLY A 113 -2.02 -7.93 15.54
C GLY A 113 -0.88 -8.04 14.52
N PHE A 114 -1.10 -7.57 13.29
CA PHE A 114 -0.06 -7.45 12.27
C PHE A 114 0.65 -6.10 12.35
N LYS A 115 1.87 -6.05 11.84
CA LYS A 115 2.66 -4.82 11.74
C LYS A 115 2.88 -4.50 10.27
N THR A 116 2.95 -3.21 9.95
CA THR A 116 3.39 -2.77 8.63
C THR A 116 4.80 -3.30 8.33
N PRO A 117 5.09 -3.64 7.07
CA PRO A 117 6.41 -4.12 6.68
C PRO A 117 7.45 -2.99 6.77
N ASP A 118 8.72 -3.34 7.02
CA ASP A 118 9.81 -2.37 7.20
C ASP A 118 10.04 -1.47 5.96
N ASP A 119 9.67 -1.96 4.78
CA ASP A 119 9.77 -1.22 3.51
C ASP A 119 8.73 -0.08 3.39
N PHE A 120 7.64 -0.13 4.16
CA PHE A 120 6.63 0.93 4.24
C PHE A 120 7.23 2.26 4.70
N TYR A 121 8.27 2.23 5.53
CA TYR A 121 8.94 3.42 6.03
C TYR A 121 9.41 4.39 4.93
N LEU A 122 9.79 3.89 3.75
CA LEU A 122 10.14 4.77 2.62
C LEU A 122 8.90 5.32 1.90
N ALA A 123 7.82 4.54 1.85
CA ALA A 123 6.55 4.97 1.26
C ALA A 123 5.89 6.09 2.09
N GLU A 124 6.02 6.07 3.42
CA GLU A 124 5.51 7.14 4.30
C GLU A 124 6.01 8.53 3.93
N TYR A 125 7.24 8.63 3.41
CA TYR A 125 7.79 9.91 2.97
C TYR A 125 7.22 10.40 1.65
N VAL A 126 6.45 9.57 0.93
CA VAL A 126 5.71 9.95 -0.28
C VAL A 126 4.22 10.13 0.04
N LEU A 127 3.70 9.43 1.04
CA LEU A 127 2.36 9.67 1.59
C LEU A 127 2.29 10.97 2.38
N ASP A 128 1.09 11.48 2.56
CA ASP A 128 0.79 12.64 3.36
C ASP A 128 -0.44 12.38 4.26
N PRO A 129 -0.22 12.10 5.56
CA PRO A 129 -1.29 11.83 6.51
C PRO A 129 -2.31 12.96 6.66
N GLU A 130 -1.99 14.19 6.21
CA GLU A 130 -2.94 15.31 6.24
C GLU A 130 -4.14 15.14 5.29
N TYR A 131 -4.06 14.20 4.34
CA TYR A 131 -5.20 13.84 3.48
C TYR A 131 -6.19 12.86 4.12
N ILE A 132 -5.88 12.30 5.29
CA ILE A 132 -6.81 11.39 5.97
C ILE A 132 -7.96 12.22 6.55
N ASP A 133 -9.18 11.76 6.32
CA ASP A 133 -10.40 12.34 6.90
C ASP A 133 -11.32 11.25 7.46
N ASP A 134 -12.50 11.66 7.94
CA ASP A 134 -13.49 10.75 8.53
C ASP A 134 -13.98 9.66 7.55
N GLY A 135 -13.77 9.82 6.24
CA GLY A 135 -14.08 8.81 5.24
C GLY A 135 -13.19 7.56 5.32
N ILE A 136 -12.16 7.55 6.18
CA ILE A 136 -11.38 6.36 6.51
C ILE A 136 -12.25 5.25 7.11
N ASP A 137 -13.26 5.60 7.91
CA ASP A 137 -14.17 4.65 8.55
C ASP A 137 -15.12 3.96 7.55
N ASP A 138 -15.30 4.56 6.36
CA ASP A 138 -16.12 4.00 5.28
C ASP A 138 -15.33 3.03 4.37
N ILE A 139 -14.02 2.89 4.56
CA ILE A 139 -13.21 1.97 3.77
C ILE A 139 -13.54 0.53 4.15
N GLU A 140 -14.14 -0.20 3.21
CA GLU A 140 -14.46 -1.62 3.41
C GLU A 140 -13.17 -2.45 3.56
N MET A 141 -13.04 -3.08 4.73
CA MET A 141 -12.00 -4.03 5.10
C MET A 141 -12.61 -5.35 5.57
N GLY A 142 -11.87 -6.44 5.37
CA GLY A 142 -12.38 -7.79 5.60
C GLY A 142 -13.55 -8.12 4.67
N ARG A 143 -14.37 -9.08 5.11
CA ARG A 143 -15.62 -9.42 4.43
C ARG A 143 -16.64 -9.84 5.48
N ASN A 144 -17.85 -9.26 5.41
CA ASN A 144 -18.91 -9.50 6.39
C ASN A 144 -18.44 -9.29 7.84
N GLY A 145 -17.60 -8.26 8.08
CA GLY A 145 -17.06 -7.94 9.40
C GLY A 145 -16.05 -8.94 9.95
N LYS A 146 -15.45 -9.79 9.11
CA LYS A 146 -14.42 -10.76 9.52
C LYS A 146 -13.17 -10.69 8.64
N PRO A 147 -11.98 -11.02 9.17
CA PRO A 147 -10.79 -11.24 8.35
C PRO A 147 -10.95 -12.48 7.48
N TYR A 148 -10.58 -12.35 6.21
CA TYR A 148 -10.52 -13.44 5.24
C TYR A 148 -9.07 -13.58 4.79
N TYR A 149 -8.34 -14.47 5.46
CA TYR A 149 -6.97 -14.76 5.11
C TYR A 149 -6.92 -15.72 3.91
N ILE A 150 -6.49 -15.20 2.76
CA ILE A 150 -6.20 -15.98 1.56
C ILE A 150 -4.68 -16.20 1.52
N GLN A 151 -4.24 -17.46 1.52
CA GLN A 151 -2.82 -17.79 1.52
C GLN A 151 -2.14 -17.29 0.23
N GLY A 152 -1.22 -16.34 0.37
CA GLY A 152 -0.29 -15.97 -0.70
C GLY A 152 0.94 -16.88 -0.76
N PRO A 153 1.63 -16.91 -1.92
CA PRO A 153 2.81 -17.78 -2.13
C PRO A 153 4.03 -17.39 -1.27
N TYR A 154 4.05 -16.18 -0.72
CA TYR A 154 5.17 -15.65 0.09
C TYR A 154 4.83 -15.54 1.58
N ASP A 155 3.67 -16.03 2.00
CA ASP A 155 3.19 -15.86 3.37
C ASP A 155 3.79 -16.89 4.33
N ASP A 156 4.14 -16.46 5.54
CA ASP A 156 4.36 -17.36 6.68
C ASP A 156 3.00 -17.70 7.32
N VAL A 157 2.34 -18.71 6.74
CA VAL A 157 0.99 -19.16 7.12
C VAL A 157 0.89 -19.46 8.61
N ASN A 158 1.89 -20.13 9.19
CA ASN A 158 1.86 -20.53 10.59
C ASN A 158 1.89 -19.31 11.51
N ARG A 159 2.76 -18.33 11.20
CA ARG A 159 2.81 -17.07 11.93
C ARG A 159 1.52 -16.29 11.82
N ILE A 160 0.92 -16.24 10.62
CA ILE A 160 -0.33 -15.51 10.36
C ILE A 160 -1.49 -16.14 11.14
N ILE A 161 -1.70 -17.45 11.00
CA ILE A 161 -2.73 -18.21 11.74
C ILE A 161 -2.55 -18.05 13.25
N SER A 162 -1.32 -18.15 13.75
CA SER A 162 -1.02 -17.96 15.16
C SER A 162 -1.39 -16.55 15.66
N THR A 163 -1.20 -15.54 14.83
CA THR A 163 -1.55 -14.14 15.13
C THR A 163 -3.06 -13.95 15.15
N LEU A 164 -3.78 -14.46 14.14
CA LEU A 164 -5.25 -14.40 14.09
C LEU A 164 -5.90 -15.16 15.24
N ASN A 165 -5.39 -16.35 15.58
CA ASN A 165 -5.88 -17.12 16.73
C ASN A 165 -5.73 -16.37 18.05
N ARG A 166 -4.68 -15.55 18.21
CA ARG A 166 -4.50 -14.72 19.41
C ARG A 166 -5.39 -13.47 19.42
N SER A 167 -5.61 -12.85 18.25
CA SER A 167 -6.39 -11.61 18.14
C SER A 167 -7.90 -11.87 18.17
N VAL A 168 -8.40 -12.74 17.30
CA VAL A 168 -9.84 -12.95 17.07
C VAL A 168 -10.33 -14.38 17.39
N GLY A 169 -9.42 -15.28 17.77
CA GLY A 169 -9.73 -16.68 18.03
C GLY A 169 -9.88 -17.53 16.74
N PRO A 170 -9.88 -18.87 16.84
CA PRO A 170 -9.94 -19.76 15.67
C PRO A 170 -11.18 -19.60 14.78
N ASP A 171 -12.31 -19.17 15.35
CA ASP A 171 -13.58 -18.95 14.62
C ASP A 171 -13.79 -17.47 14.20
N GLY A 172 -12.83 -16.61 14.55
CA GLY A 172 -12.87 -15.17 14.31
C GLY A 172 -12.52 -14.75 12.89
N TYR A 173 -11.93 -15.65 12.09
CA TYR A 173 -11.51 -15.39 10.71
C TYR A 173 -11.88 -16.55 9.79
N LYS A 174 -11.78 -16.31 8.48
CA LYS A 174 -11.82 -17.37 7.45
C LYS A 174 -10.44 -17.57 6.87
N PHE A 175 -10.02 -18.82 6.75
CA PHE A 175 -8.78 -19.20 6.08
C PHE A 175 -9.11 -19.90 4.77
N ILE A 176 -8.52 -19.41 3.68
CA ILE A 176 -8.67 -19.95 2.32
C ILE A 176 -7.27 -20.30 1.81
N ARG A 177 -7.09 -21.55 1.41
CA ARG A 177 -5.88 -22.02 0.77
C ARG A 177 -6.08 -21.99 -0.73
N GLU A 178 -5.40 -21.10 -1.43
CA GLU A 178 -5.28 -21.19 -2.89
C GLU A 178 -4.26 -22.29 -3.24
N PHE A 179 -4.61 -23.14 -4.21
CA PHE A 179 -3.83 -24.29 -4.66
C PHE A 179 -2.94 -23.91 -5.85
#